data_AF-A0A3D4HL79-F1
#
_entry.id   AF-A0A3D4HL79-F1
#
_cell.length_a   1.000
_cell.length_b   1.000
_cell.length_c   1.000
_cell.angle_alpha   90.00
_cell.angle_beta   90.00
_cell.angle_gamma   90.00
#
_symmetry.space_group_name_H-M   'P 1'
#
loop_
_entity.id
_entity.type
_entity.pdbx_description
1 polymer ?
#
loop_
_entity_poly.entity_id
_entity_poly.type
_entity_poly.pdbx_seq_one_letter_code
_entity_poly.pdbx_strand_id
1 'polypeptide(L)'
;MRYASRIVAPLNDETVLSLRSGDKVLISGVIFTGRDAAHRRMAESIAENRPLPFDVRGQIIYYVGPSPTPPGRVCGSAGPTTSGRMDPYTPLLLDLGLKGMIGKGKRSPEVIESMKKNRAVYFGAVGGAAVLISK
;
A
#
# COMPACT_ATOMS: atom_id res chain seq x y z
N MET A 1 -15.57 -18.24 11.96
CA MET A 1 -15.21 -16.97 11.28
C MET A 1 -13.95 -16.45 11.98
N ARG A 2 -12.80 -16.35 11.30
CA ARG A 2 -11.57 -15.82 11.95
C ARG A 2 -11.77 -14.34 12.28
N TYR A 3 -11.46 -13.93 13.51
CA TYR A 3 -11.48 -12.53 13.93
C TYR A 3 -10.49 -11.71 13.09
N ALA A 4 -10.77 -10.43 12.87
CA ALA A 4 -9.89 -9.56 12.10
C ALA A 4 -8.61 -9.23 12.91
N SER A 5 -7.44 -9.48 12.34
CA SER A 5 -6.15 -9.11 12.93
C SER A 5 -6.02 -7.59 12.96
N ARG A 6 -5.63 -7.03 14.11
CA ARG A 6 -5.39 -5.60 14.25
C ARG A 6 -3.89 -5.33 14.17
N ILE A 7 -3.47 -4.45 13.28
CA ILE A 7 -2.07 -4.07 13.10
C ILE A 7 -1.93 -2.55 13.08
N VAL A 8 -0.73 -2.06 13.41
CA VAL A 8 -0.40 -0.64 13.44
C VAL A 8 0.72 -0.36 12.46
N ALA A 9 0.57 0.68 11.63
CA ALA A 9 1.60 1.18 10.73
C ALA A 9 2.48 2.22 11.46
N PRO A 10 3.80 2.28 11.17
CA PRO A 10 4.55 1.47 10.20
C PRO A 10 4.74 0.01 10.65
N LEU A 11 4.87 -0.89 9.69
CA LEU A 11 5.01 -2.33 9.91
C LEU A 11 6.47 -2.72 10.14
N ASN A 12 6.66 -3.80 10.89
CA ASN A 12 7.92 -4.53 11.02
C ASN A 12 7.79 -5.96 10.46
N ASP A 13 8.91 -6.67 10.37
CA ASP A 13 8.96 -8.04 9.84
C ASP A 13 8.09 -9.01 10.65
N GLU A 14 8.09 -8.89 11.98
CA GLU A 14 7.29 -9.73 12.87
C GLU A 14 5.80 -9.61 12.57
N THR A 15 5.31 -8.39 12.40
CA THR A 15 3.91 -8.11 12.04
C THR A 15 3.57 -8.76 10.70
N VAL A 16 4.42 -8.59 9.68
CA VAL A 16 4.17 -9.16 8.35
C VAL A 16 4.18 -10.69 8.39
N LEU A 17 5.13 -11.30 9.09
CA LEU A 17 5.28 -12.76 9.19
C LEU A 17 4.16 -13.42 10.02
N SER A 18 3.49 -12.66 10.88
CA SER A 18 2.31 -13.14 11.63
C SER A 18 1.07 -13.33 10.75
N LEU A 19 1.01 -12.66 9.59
CA LEU A 19 -0.16 -12.63 8.72
C LEU A 19 -0.17 -13.82 7.74
N ARG A 20 -1.37 -14.28 7.38
CA ARG A 20 -1.57 -15.29 6.32
C ARG A 20 -2.50 -14.76 5.24
N SER A 21 -2.34 -15.30 4.03
CA SER A 21 -3.25 -15.02 2.93
C SER A 21 -4.70 -15.37 3.31
N GLY A 22 -5.63 -14.46 3.04
CA GLY A 22 -7.04 -14.60 3.40
C GLY A 22 -7.41 -14.03 4.77
N ASP A 23 -6.45 -13.60 5.58
CA ASP A 23 -6.75 -12.92 6.85
C ASP A 23 -7.43 -11.57 6.59
N LYS A 24 -8.41 -11.24 7.44
CA LYS A 24 -9.01 -9.92 7.49
C LYS A 24 -8.18 -9.06 8.42
N VAL A 25 -7.80 -7.87 7.98
CA VAL A 25 -6.89 -7.00 8.73
C VAL A 25 -7.52 -5.62 8.93
N LEU A 26 -7.44 -5.10 10.15
CA LEU A 26 -7.74 -3.72 10.50
C LEU A 26 -6.42 -3.00 10.75
N ILE A 27 -6.15 -1.95 9.98
CA ILE A 27 -4.92 -1.19 10.04
C ILE A 27 -5.19 0.14 10.74
N SER A 28 -4.33 0.52 11.69
CA SER A 28 -4.34 1.83 12.34
C SER A 28 -2.98 2.52 12.19
N GLY A 29 -2.93 3.83 12.33
CA GLY A 29 -1.70 4.62 12.16
C GLY A 29 -1.63 5.33 10.81
N VAL A 30 -0.42 5.74 10.42
CA VAL A 30 -0.19 6.53 9.21
C VAL A 30 -0.03 5.61 8.00
N ILE A 31 -0.79 5.88 6.95
CA ILE A 31 -0.64 5.27 5.64
C ILE A 31 -0.44 6.37 4.60
N PHE A 32 0.44 6.11 3.63
CA PHE A 32 0.68 7.05 2.53
C PHE A 32 -0.22 6.69 1.35
N THR A 33 -0.65 7.68 0.59
CA THR A 33 -1.39 7.44 -0.66
C THR A 33 -0.51 7.75 -1.85
N GLY A 34 -0.63 6.94 -2.91
CA GLY A 34 0.17 7.14 -4.11
C GLY A 34 -0.18 6.13 -5.19
N ARG A 35 -0.25 6.60 -6.44
CA ARG A 35 -0.52 5.76 -7.61
C ARG A 35 0.52 6.00 -8.71
N ASP A 36 0.12 5.87 -9.96
CA ASP A 36 0.93 5.96 -11.18
C ASP A 36 2.01 7.06 -11.15
N ALA A 37 1.62 8.34 -11.04
CA ALA A 37 2.55 9.47 -11.10
C ALA A 37 3.52 9.53 -9.89
N ALA A 38 3.04 9.16 -8.70
CA ALA A 38 3.87 9.13 -7.51
C ALA A 38 4.94 8.04 -7.61
N HIS A 39 4.57 6.85 -8.08
CA HIS A 39 5.51 5.74 -8.26
C HIS A 39 6.55 6.04 -9.34
N ARG A 40 6.12 6.64 -10.46
CA ARG A 40 7.06 7.06 -11.51
C ARG A 40 8.09 8.06 -10.98
N ARG A 41 7.65 9.10 -10.26
CA ARG A 41 8.55 10.10 -9.67
C ARG A 41 9.51 9.50 -8.64
N MET A 42 9.05 8.56 -7.82
CA MET A 42 9.93 7.85 -6.87
C MET A 42 10.97 7.01 -7.61
N ALA A 43 10.57 6.28 -8.65
CA ALA A 43 11.50 5.48 -9.46
C ALA A 43 12.54 6.35 -10.20
N GLU A 44 12.12 7.47 -10.79
CA GLU A 44 13.02 8.48 -11.38
C GLU A 44 14.02 9.01 -10.35
N SER A 45 13.55 9.33 -9.13
CA SER A 45 14.43 9.81 -8.05
C SER A 45 15.46 8.75 -7.65
N ILE A 46 15.07 7.49 -7.55
CA ILE A 46 15.97 6.37 -7.24
C ILE A 46 17.01 6.19 -8.35
N ALA A 47 16.60 6.21 -9.61
CA ALA A 47 17.49 6.08 -10.75
C ALA A 47 18.55 7.19 -10.80
N GLU A 48 18.21 8.39 -10.34
CA GLU A 48 19.09 9.54 -10.29
C GLU A 48 19.83 9.69 -8.94
N ASN A 49 19.77 8.71 -8.04
CA ASN A 49 20.33 8.76 -6.67
C ASN A 49 19.85 9.99 -5.86
N ARG A 50 18.64 10.48 -6.13
CA ARG A 50 18.00 11.55 -5.38
C ARG A 50 17.17 11.01 -4.22
N PRO A 51 17.05 11.75 -3.10
CA PRO A 51 16.26 11.31 -1.96
C PRO A 51 14.78 11.18 -2.33
N LEU A 52 14.12 10.17 -1.75
CA LEU A 52 12.67 10.04 -1.80
C LEU A 52 11.99 11.14 -0.97
N PRO A 53 10.72 11.50 -1.29
CA PRO A 53 9.99 12.51 -0.53
C PRO A 53 9.69 12.10 0.93
N PHE A 54 9.84 10.82 1.27
CA PHE A 54 9.73 10.28 2.63
C PHE A 54 10.52 8.98 2.75
N ASP A 55 10.80 8.53 3.97
CA ASP A 55 11.37 7.20 4.22
C ASP A 55 10.29 6.13 4.05
N VAL A 56 10.46 5.27 3.04
CA VAL A 56 9.52 4.19 2.71
C VAL A 56 9.62 3.00 3.66
N ARG A 57 10.65 2.93 4.50
CA ARG A 57 10.91 1.79 5.38
C ARG A 57 9.77 1.57 6.36
N GLY A 58 9.22 0.35 6.37
CA GLY A 58 8.10 -0.01 7.23
C GLY A 58 6.74 0.52 6.74
N GLN A 59 6.72 1.40 5.74
CA GLN A 59 5.50 2.10 5.38
C GLN A 59 4.52 1.23 4.58
N ILE A 60 3.28 1.69 4.56
CA ILE A 60 2.20 1.16 3.73
C ILE A 60 1.80 2.23 2.71
N ILE A 61 1.76 1.86 1.43
CA ILE A 61 1.23 2.73 0.37
C ILE A 61 -0.14 2.23 -0.08
N TYR A 62 -1.15 3.07 0.07
CA TYR A 62 -2.48 2.86 -0.46
C TYR A 62 -2.61 3.44 -1.88
N TYR A 63 -2.89 2.56 -2.84
CA TYR A 63 -3.13 2.92 -4.23
C TYR A 63 -4.53 3.51 -4.40
N VAL A 64 -4.66 4.80 -4.10
CA VAL A 64 -5.91 5.55 -4.14
C VAL A 64 -5.70 6.94 -4.76
N GLY A 65 -6.72 7.44 -5.42
CA GLY A 65 -6.88 8.86 -5.75
C GLY A 65 -8.20 9.32 -5.13
N PRO A 66 -8.18 9.96 -3.95
CA PRO A 66 -9.40 10.41 -3.29
C PRO A 66 -10.16 11.40 -4.16
N SER A 67 -11.50 11.35 -4.13
CA SER A 67 -12.31 12.41 -4.74
C SER A 67 -12.12 13.74 -3.99
N PRO A 68 -12.55 14.87 -4.56
CA PRO A 68 -12.64 16.12 -3.79
C PRO A 68 -13.38 15.92 -2.47
N THR A 69 -12.86 16.53 -1.40
CA THR A 69 -13.39 16.41 -0.04
C THR A 69 -14.65 17.27 0.09
N PRO A 70 -15.82 16.69 0.42
CA PRO A 70 -17.02 17.47 0.70
C PRO A 70 -16.88 18.28 2.00
N PRO A 71 -17.60 19.40 2.17
CA PRO A 71 -17.61 20.16 3.42
C PRO A 71 -17.94 19.28 4.63
N GLY A 72 -17.20 19.46 5.73
CA GLY A 72 -17.41 18.72 6.98
C GLY A 72 -16.90 17.27 6.98
N ARG A 73 -16.20 16.82 5.94
CA ARG A 73 -15.57 15.48 5.87
C ARG A 73 -14.05 15.59 5.95
N VAL A 74 -13.41 14.55 6.48
CA VAL A 74 -11.94 14.44 6.56
C VAL A 74 -11.33 14.23 5.17
N CYS A 75 -11.96 13.41 4.33
CA CYS A 75 -11.55 13.20 2.94
C CYS A 75 -12.74 12.84 2.03
N GLY A 76 -12.54 12.98 0.72
CA GLY A 76 -13.46 12.44 -0.28
C GLY A 76 -13.41 10.91 -0.35
N SER A 77 -14.24 10.33 -1.22
CA SER A 77 -14.30 8.87 -1.41
C SER A 77 -12.92 8.31 -1.77
N ALA A 78 -12.46 7.33 -1.00
CA ALA A 78 -11.11 6.77 -1.09
C ALA A 78 -11.19 5.30 -1.54
N GLY A 79 -11.54 5.07 -2.81
CA GLY A 79 -11.63 3.72 -3.38
C GLY A 79 -10.30 3.21 -3.95
N PRO A 80 -9.99 1.91 -3.85
CA PRO A 80 -8.73 1.37 -4.37
C PRO A 80 -8.68 1.43 -5.90
N THR A 81 -7.49 1.64 -6.43
CA THR A 81 -7.20 1.51 -7.86
C THR A 81 -6.50 0.18 -8.18
N THR A 82 -6.47 -0.18 -9.46
CA THR A 82 -5.86 -1.42 -9.94
C THR A 82 -4.36 -1.42 -9.67
N SER A 83 -3.91 -2.35 -8.83
CA SER A 83 -2.53 -2.44 -8.33
C SER A 83 -1.53 -2.76 -9.43
N GLY A 84 -1.91 -3.55 -10.43
CA GLY A 84 -1.02 -3.96 -11.55
C GLY A 84 -0.32 -2.80 -12.26
N ARG A 85 -0.89 -1.59 -12.24
CA ARG A 85 -0.27 -0.39 -12.86
C ARG A 85 0.99 0.10 -12.14
N MET A 86 1.18 -0.31 -10.89
CA MET A 86 2.36 0.01 -10.08
C MET A 86 3.39 -1.13 -10.05
N ASP A 87 3.10 -2.27 -10.67
CA ASP A 87 3.99 -3.45 -10.66
C ASP A 87 5.40 -3.13 -11.17
N PRO A 88 5.62 -2.36 -12.27
CA PRO A 88 6.97 -2.05 -12.76
C PRO A 88 7.86 -1.28 -11.76
N TYR A 89 7.24 -0.55 -10.82
CA TYR A 89 7.97 0.28 -9.85
C TYR A 89 8.06 -0.38 -8.47
N THR A 90 7.19 -1.36 -8.20
CA THR A 90 7.04 -1.91 -6.85
C THR A 90 8.32 -2.60 -6.35
N PRO A 91 9.00 -3.48 -7.12
CA PRO A 91 10.19 -4.17 -6.64
C PRO A 91 11.27 -3.22 -6.13
N LEU A 92 11.46 -2.07 -6.80
CA LEU A 92 12.40 -1.03 -6.37
C LEU A 92 12.06 -0.48 -4.99
N LEU A 93 10.78 -0.18 -4.74
CA LEU A 93 10.34 0.34 -3.44
C LEU A 93 10.40 -0.72 -2.34
N LEU A 94 10.12 -1.98 -2.67
CA LEU A 94 10.23 -3.11 -1.73
C LEU A 94 11.69 -3.32 -1.30
N ASP A 95 12.63 -3.24 -2.23
CA ASP A 95 14.06 -3.35 -1.94
C ASP A 95 14.58 -2.20 -1.06
N LEU A 96 13.90 -1.04 -1.05
CA LEU A 96 14.17 0.07 -0.14
C LEU A 96 13.45 -0.04 1.22
N GLY A 97 12.62 -1.08 1.41
CA GLY A 97 11.99 -1.38 2.70
C GLY A 97 10.51 -1.05 2.80
N LEU A 98 9.81 -0.75 1.70
CA LEU A 98 8.35 -0.69 1.69
C LEU A 98 7.78 -2.02 2.20
N LYS A 99 6.86 -1.97 3.19
CA LYS A 99 6.34 -3.20 3.82
C LYS A 99 4.91 -3.53 3.48
N GLY A 100 4.09 -2.56 3.12
CA GLY A 100 2.68 -2.77 2.81
C GLY A 100 2.23 -2.07 1.55
N MET A 101 1.30 -2.70 0.84
CA MET A 101 0.61 -2.10 -0.30
C MET A 101 -0.88 -2.39 -0.16
N ILE A 102 -1.74 -1.41 -0.44
CA ILE A 102 -3.19 -1.57 -0.43
C ILE A 102 -3.74 -1.24 -1.83
N GLY A 103 -4.57 -2.09 -2.40
CA GLY A 103 -5.17 -1.84 -3.71
C GLY A 103 -6.20 -2.89 -4.14
N LYS A 104 -6.47 -3.00 -5.45
CA LYS A 104 -7.34 -4.04 -6.01
C LYS A 104 -6.71 -4.75 -7.20
N GLY A 105 -7.16 -5.99 -7.45
CA GLY A 105 -6.67 -6.82 -8.55
C GLY A 105 -5.43 -7.63 -8.18
N LYS A 106 -5.01 -8.48 -9.14
CA LYS A 106 -3.83 -9.34 -9.02
C LYS A 106 -2.54 -8.54 -9.17
N ARG A 107 -1.44 -9.13 -8.73
CA ARG A 107 -0.07 -8.63 -8.85
C ARG A 107 0.73 -9.55 -9.77
N SER A 108 1.74 -9.02 -10.44
CA SER A 108 2.64 -9.80 -11.29
C SER A 108 3.44 -10.83 -10.47
N PRO A 109 3.91 -11.93 -11.11
CA PRO A 109 4.82 -12.88 -10.46
C PRO A 109 6.07 -12.22 -9.89
N GLU A 110 6.65 -11.25 -10.62
CA GLU A 110 7.83 -10.50 -10.18
C GLU A 110 7.59 -9.76 -8.86
N VAL A 111 6.44 -9.10 -8.71
CA VAL A 111 6.08 -8.45 -7.45
C VAL A 111 5.89 -9.47 -6.33
N ILE A 112 5.27 -10.62 -6.62
CA ILE A 112 5.07 -11.67 -5.63
C ILE A 112 6.42 -12.19 -5.12
N GLU A 113 7.40 -12.42 -6.00
CA GLU A 113 8.73 -12.85 -5.59
C GLU A 113 9.47 -11.75 -4.80
N SER A 114 9.37 -10.48 -5.24
CA SER A 114 9.94 -9.36 -4.50
C SER A 114 9.30 -9.19 -3.11
N MET A 115 8.00 -9.43 -2.97
CA MET A 115 7.31 -9.42 -1.67
C MET A 115 7.86 -10.50 -0.73
N LYS A 116 8.09 -11.72 -1.24
CA LYS A 116 8.69 -12.81 -0.46
C LYS A 116 10.11 -12.46 -0.01
N LYS A 117 10.94 -11.95 -0.92
CA LYS A 117 12.32 -11.50 -0.64
C LYS A 117 12.34 -10.44 0.47
N ASN A 118 11.46 -9.45 0.38
CA ASN A 118 11.48 -8.28 1.26
C ASN A 118 10.56 -8.38 2.49
N ARG A 119 9.89 -9.54 2.69
CA ARG A 119 8.90 -9.76 3.76
C ARG A 119 7.86 -8.62 3.78
N ALA A 120 7.18 -8.46 2.65
CA ALA A 120 6.14 -7.43 2.47
C ALA A 120 4.78 -8.08 2.19
N VAL A 121 3.71 -7.31 2.45
CA VAL A 121 2.32 -7.78 2.34
C VAL A 121 1.49 -6.90 1.41
N TYR A 122 0.60 -7.54 0.65
CA TYR A 122 -0.39 -6.87 -0.18
C TYR A 122 -1.78 -7.09 0.40
N PHE A 123 -2.47 -5.99 0.68
CA PHE A 123 -3.83 -5.99 1.18
C PHE A 123 -4.80 -5.67 0.05
N GLY A 124 -5.68 -6.64 -0.25
CA GLY A 124 -6.82 -6.39 -1.13
C GLY A 124 -7.86 -5.55 -0.43
N ALA A 125 -8.02 -4.28 -0.84
CA ALA A 125 -9.10 -3.44 -0.36
C ALA A 125 -10.43 -3.87 -1.00
N VAL A 126 -11.50 -3.84 -0.21
CA VAL A 126 -12.85 -4.18 -0.68
C VAL A 126 -13.30 -3.13 -1.71
N GLY A 127 -13.37 -3.53 -2.98
CA GLY A 127 -13.89 -2.69 -4.05
C GLY A 127 -15.35 -2.32 -3.79
N GLY A 128 -15.71 -1.05 -4.01
CA GLY A 128 -17.08 -0.55 -3.81
C GLY A 128 -17.37 0.04 -2.43
N ALA A 129 -16.46 -0.10 -1.44
CA ALA A 129 -16.62 0.46 -0.09
C ALA A 129 -15.99 1.86 0.08
N ALA A 130 -15.75 2.60 -1.02
CA ALA A 130 -14.97 3.85 -1.02
C ALA A 130 -15.45 4.92 -0.04
N VAL A 131 -16.77 5.02 0.18
CA VAL A 131 -17.39 5.97 1.11
C VAL A 131 -17.26 5.53 2.57
N LEU A 132 -17.16 4.22 2.84
CA LEU A 132 -16.95 3.70 4.19
C LEU A 132 -15.48 3.78 4.59
N ILE A 133 -14.57 3.64 3.63
CA ILE A 133 -13.12 3.76 3.86
C ILE A 133 -12.72 5.21 4.18
N SER A 134 -13.51 6.21 3.74
CA SER A 134 -13.25 7.64 3.97
C SER A 134 -14.03 8.26 5.13
N LYS A 135 -14.69 7.45 5.97
CA LYS A 135 -15.33 7.90 7.22
C LYS A 135 -14.34 7.82 8.37
#